data_AF-A0ABD3RWU1-F1
#
_entry.id   AF-A0ABD3RWU1-F1
#
_cell.length_a   1.000
_cell.length_b   1.000
_cell.length_c   1.000
_cell.angle_alpha   90.00
_cell.angle_beta   90.00
_cell.angle_gamma   90.00
#
_symmetry.space_group_name_H-M   'P 1'
#
loop_
_entity.id
_entity.type
_entity.pdbx_description
1 polymer ?
#
loop_
_entity_poly.entity_id
_entity_poly.type
_entity_poly.pdbx_seq_one_letter_code
_entity_poly.pdbx_strand_id
1 'polypeptide(L)' 'MLMTSDRKRVIYEGAWEKGRMHGHGAYYYYSEKGGEGGGSSGRKSPQECGKYAGQFWQSLRNGQGVYTLPDGSVYDGKF' A
#
# COMPACT_ATOMS: atom_id res chain seq x y z
N MET A 1 14.52 -0.64 24.64
CA MET A 1 13.93 0.44 23.81
C MET A 1 12.98 -0.22 22.81
N LEU A 2 11.72 -0.41 23.18
CA LEU A 2 10.72 -1.05 22.30
C LEU A 2 9.94 0.05 21.60
N MET A 3 10.39 0.43 20.40
CA MET A 3 9.59 1.24 19.49
C MET A 3 8.51 0.33 18.89
N THR A 4 7.39 0.19 19.59
CA THR A 4 6.17 -0.37 18.99
C THR A 4 5.56 0.71 18.10
N SER A 5 6.25 1.04 17.01
CA SER A 5 5.73 1.92 15.98
C SER A 5 5.06 1.04 14.95
N ASP A 6 3.73 1.07 14.91
CA ASP A 6 2.90 0.54 13.83
C ASP A 6 3.39 1.16 12.50
N ARG A 7 4.38 0.53 11.85
CA ARG A 7 5.03 1.13 10.68
C ARG A 7 4.21 0.74 9.44
N LYS A 8 3.17 1.52 9.18
CA LYS A 8 2.53 1.54 7.86
C LYS A 8 3.53 2.11 6.87
N ARG A 9 4.17 1.25 6.09
CA ARG A 9 5.06 1.67 5.01
C ARG A 9 4.22 1.82 3.75
N VAL A 10 4.23 3.03 3.22
CA VAL A 10 3.61 3.36 1.94
C VAL A 10 4.73 3.68 0.96
N ILE A 11 4.71 3.06 -0.21
CA ILE A 11 5.66 3.33 -1.29
C ILE A 11 4.86 3.75 -2.52
N TYR A 12 5.24 4.87 -3.12
CA TYR A 12 4.69 5.29 -4.40
C TYR A 12 5.81 5.42 -5.42
N GLU A 13 5.66 4.75 -6.55
CA GLU A 13 6.56 4.77 -7.68
C GLU A 13 5.82 5.34 -8.88
N GLY A 14 6.10 6.58 -9.23
CA GLY A 14 5.40 7.29 -10.29
C GLY A 14 5.74 8.77 -10.34
N ALA A 15 4.97 9.52 -11.10
CA ALA A 15 5.17 10.96 -11.23
C ALA A 15 4.69 11.71 -9.98
N TRP A 16 5.41 12.79 -9.67
CA TRP A 16 5.10 13.67 -8.55
C TRP A 16 4.92 15.08 -9.08
N GLU A 17 3.89 15.77 -8.60
CA GLU A 17 3.66 17.18 -8.89
C GLU A 17 3.39 17.93 -7.60
N LYS A 18 4.18 18.98 -7.32
CA LYS A 18 4.05 19.81 -6.10
C LYS A 18 4.00 18.98 -4.80
N GLY A 19 4.80 17.90 -4.75
CA GLY A 19 4.85 16.99 -3.60
C GLY A 19 3.65 16.04 -3.47
N ARG A 20 2.80 15.94 -4.50
CA ARG A 20 1.64 15.03 -4.55
C ARG A 20 1.83 13.99 -5.64
N MET A 21 1.27 12.80 -5.45
CA MET A 21 1.29 11.76 -6.47
C MET A 21 0.45 12.24 -7.66
N HIS A 22 0.98 12.11 -8.88
CA HIS A 22 0.36 12.64 -10.08
C HIS A 22 0.70 11.78 -11.29
N GLY A 23 -0.20 11.67 -12.26
CA GLY A 23 0.01 10.91 -13.48
C GLY A 23 -0.03 9.41 -13.21
N HIS A 24 0.69 8.62 -14.00
CA HIS A 24 0.68 7.17 -13.84
C HIS A 24 1.69 6.73 -12.77
N GLY A 25 1.30 5.80 -11.91
CA GLY A 25 2.19 5.22 -10.92
C GLY A 25 1.67 3.95 -10.28
N ALA A 26 2.49 3.38 -9.40
CA ALA A 26 2.17 2.25 -8.55
C ALA A 26 2.27 2.66 -7.08
N TYR A 27 1.24 2.37 -6.30
CA TYR A 27 1.13 2.63 -4.87
C TYR A 27 1.07 1.31 -4.12
N TYR A 28 2.02 1.07 -3.23
CA TYR A 28 2.16 -0.12 -2.42
C TYR A 28 1.86 0.19 -0.96
N TYR A 29 1.01 -0.63 -0.35
CA TYR A 29 0.69 -0.54 1.07
C TYR A 29 1.18 -1.79 1.81
N TYR A 30 2.07 -1.58 2.77
CA TYR A 30 2.56 -2.64 3.65
C TYR A 30 1.95 -2.46 5.03
N SER A 31 1.49 -3.57 5.60
CA SER A 31 0.95 -3.58 6.95
C SER A 31 1.75 -4.57 7.79
N GLU A 32 1.96 -4.22 9.06
CA GLU A 32 2.42 -5.19 10.04
C GLU A 32 1.21 -5.96 10.53
N LYS A 33 1.15 -7.28 10.28
CA LYS A 33 0.02 -8.10 10.73
C LYS A 33 -0.03 -8.09 12.26
N GLY A 34 -0.89 -7.27 12.84
CA GLY A 34 -1.27 -7.31 14.24
C GLY A 34 -2.07 -8.57 14.53
N GLY A 35 -1.40 -9.72 14.64
CA GLY A 35 -2.04 -10.95 15.09
C GLY A 35 -2.68 -10.74 16.45
N GLU A 36 -4.02 -10.77 16.49
CA GLU A 36 -4.76 -11.08 17.70
C GLU A 36 -4.54 -12.56 18.02
N GLY A 37 -3.88 -12.83 19.14
CA GLY A 37 -3.85 -14.15 19.78
C GLY A 37 -2.63 -15.04 19.50
N GLY A 38 -1.97 -15.44 20.59
CA GLY A 38 -1.14 -16.65 20.66
C GLY A 38 0.34 -16.44 20.39
N GLY A 39 1.14 -16.55 21.45
CA GLY A 39 2.57 -16.30 21.41
C GLY A 39 3.33 -17.17 20.42
N SER A 40 4.33 -16.56 19.78
CA SER A 40 5.56 -17.19 19.31
C SER A 40 6.50 -16.06 18.89
N SER A 41 7.66 -15.99 19.53
CA SER A 41 8.77 -15.09 19.19
C SER A 41 9.17 -15.26 17.73
N GLY A 42 8.55 -14.48 16.84
CA GLY A 42 8.84 -14.45 15.42
C GLY A 42 8.76 -13.02 14.93
N ARG A 43 9.88 -12.49 14.50
CA ARG A 43 10.01 -11.15 13.92
C ARG A 43 8.96 -11.00 12.81
N LYS A 44 7.90 -10.22 13.05
CA LYS A 44 6.83 -10.01 12.07
C LYS A 44 7.43 -9.28 10.87
N SER A 45 7.51 -9.97 9.74
CA SER A 45 7.98 -9.37 8.49
C SER A 45 6.87 -8.45 7.96
N PRO A 46 7.21 -7.24 7.46
CA PRO A 46 6.21 -6.40 6.79
C PRO A 46 5.62 -7.19 5.63
N GLN A 47 4.31 -7.40 5.65
CA GLN A 47 3.61 -8.11 4.59
C GLN A 47 3.08 -7.08 3.59
N GLU A 48 3.36 -7.29 2.30
CA GLU A 48 2.69 -6.55 1.24
C GLU A 48 1.20 -6.81 1.40
N CYS A 49 0.48 -5.78 1.82
CA CYS A 49 -0.96 -5.85 2.05
C CYS A 49 -1.68 -5.56 0.72
N GLY A 50 -1.01 -4.88 -0.22
CA GLY A 50 -1.37 -4.93 -1.63
C GLY A 50 -0.83 -3.73 -2.40
N LYS A 51 -1.35 -3.56 -3.61
CA LYS A 51 -0.87 -2.55 -4.56
C LYS A 51 -1.99 -1.96 -5.41
N TYR A 52 -1.81 -0.72 -5.81
CA TYR A 52 -2.63 -0.05 -6.83
C TYR A 52 -1.73 0.42 -7.96
N ALA A 53 -2.00 0.06 -9.19
CA ALA A 53 -1.31 0.58 -10.36
C ALA A 53 -2.30 1.33 -11.24
N GLY A 54 -2.10 2.62 -11.47
CA GLY A 54 -3.05 3.42 -12.23
C GLY A 54 -2.70 4.90 -12.30
N GLN A 55 -3.71 5.67 -12.68
CA GLN A 55 -3.62 7.12 -12.78
C GLN A 55 -3.90 7.78 -11.41
N PHE A 56 -3.16 8.84 -11.14
CA PHE A 56 -3.22 9.62 -9.93
C PHE A 56 -3.37 11.10 -10.26
N TRP A 57 -4.15 11.81 -9.46
CA TRP A 57 -4.28 13.26 -9.52
C TRP A 57 -4.32 13.80 -8.10
N GLN A 58 -3.36 14.66 -7.75
CA GLN A 58 -3.27 15.27 -6.42
C GLN A 58 -3.32 14.27 -5.26
N SER A 59 -2.57 13.17 -5.34
CA SER A 59 -2.54 12.07 -4.37
C SER A 59 -3.80 11.21 -4.28
N LEU A 60 -4.77 11.42 -5.17
CA LEU A 60 -5.95 10.57 -5.30
C LEU A 60 -5.83 9.66 -6.52
N ARG A 61 -6.32 8.43 -6.42
CA ARG A 61 -6.52 7.54 -7.56
C ARG A 61 -7.58 8.17 -8.45
N ASN A 62 -7.30 8.32 -9.74
CA ASN A 62 -8.18 9.00 -10.68
C ASN A 62 -7.98 8.42 -12.08
N GLY A 63 -9.03 7.88 -12.69
CA GLY A 63 -8.92 7.22 -13.99
C GLY A 63 -8.81 5.71 -13.87
N GLN A 64 -8.29 5.04 -14.90
CA GLN A 64 -8.17 3.58 -14.90
C GLN A 64 -7.00 3.12 -14.04
N GLY A 65 -7.22 2.04 -13.30
CA GLY A 65 -6.17 1.36 -12.55
C GLY A 65 -6.58 -0.02 -12.07
N VAL A 66 -5.58 -0.76 -11.62
CA VAL A 66 -5.67 -2.13 -11.12
C VAL A 66 -5.30 -2.13 -9.65
N TYR A 67 -6.22 -2.57 -8.80
CA TYR A 67 -6.01 -2.74 -7.36
C TYR A 67 -5.87 -4.22 -7.02
N THR A 68 -4.71 -4.61 -6.48
CA THR A 68 -4.49 -5.95 -5.94
C THR A 68 -4.64 -5.90 -4.42
N LEU A 69 -5.54 -6.74 -3.92
CA LEU A 69 -5.84 -6.94 -2.51
C LEU A 69 -4.91 -8.01 -1.91
N PRO A 70 -4.77 -8.05 -0.57
CA PRO A 70 -3.88 -9.01 0.09
C PRO A 70 -4.34 -10.46 -0.05
N ASP A 71 -5.63 -10.68 -0.32
CA ASP A 71 -6.19 -12.01 -0.58
C ASP A 71 -5.90 -12.52 -2.00
N GLY A 72 -5.25 -11.70 -2.84
CA GLY A 72 -4.96 -12.02 -4.23
C GLY A 72 -6.04 -11.56 -5.20
N SER A 73 -7.19 -11.07 -4.70
CA SER A 73 -8.21 -10.45 -5.55
C SER A 73 -7.67 -9.23 -6.29
N VAL A 74 -8.04 -9.13 -7.56
CA VAL A 74 -7.67 -8.01 -8.43
C VAL A 74 -8.93 -7.29 -8.87
N TYR A 75 -8.96 -5.98 -8.66
CA TYR A 75 -9.99 -5.10 -9.17
C TYR A 75 -9.38 -4.26 -10.29
N ASP A 76 -9.85 -4.48 -11.52
CA ASP A 76 -9.59 -3.61 -12.66
C ASP A 76 -10.79 -2.68 -12.83
N GLY A 77 -10.56 -1.38 -12.82
CA GLY A 77 -11.65 -0.43 -12.96
C GLY A 77 -11.22 1.02 -13.02
N LYS A 78 -12.23 1.89 -13.12
CA LYS A 78 -12.06 3.34 -13.11
C LYS A 78 -12.33 3.88 -11.70
N PHE A 79 -11.48 4.79 -11.25
CA PHE A 79 -11.47 5.43 -9.93
C PHE A 79 -11.72 6.93 -10.06
#